data_AF-A0AA39DZU4-F1
#
_entry.id   AF-A0AA39DZU4-F1
#
_cell.length_a   1.000
_cell.length_b   1.000
_cell.length_c   1.000
_cell.angle_alpha   90.00
_cell.angle_beta   90.00
_cell.angle_gamma   90.00
#
_symmetry.space_group_name_H-M   'P 1'
#
loop_
_entity.id
_entity.type
_entity.pdbx_description
1 polymer ?
#
loop_
_entity_poly.entity_id
_entity_poly.type
_entity_poly.pdbx_seq_one_letter_code
_entity_poly.pdbx_strand_id
1 'polypeptide(L)'
;MSATASYLARRAAQKERVRILYRRALKDTLNWAVHRHLFYQDASELREKFDANKHVEDLDTIDRMIADGEARYNKWRHPDPYIVPWAPGGSKFTRNPTPPAGLSYSYSTD
;
A
#
# COMPACT_ATOMS: atom_id res chain seq x y z
N MET A 1 -15.28 -27.21 15.51
CA MET A 1 -14.65 -26.81 14.23
C MET A 1 -14.83 -25.32 13.88
N SER A 2 -15.93 -24.66 14.29
CA SER A 2 -16.16 -23.23 13.97
C SER A 2 -15.17 -22.25 14.63
N ALA A 3 -14.82 -22.44 15.91
CA ALA A 3 -13.93 -21.54 16.65
C ALA A 3 -12.48 -21.51 16.12
N THR A 4 -11.93 -22.67 15.74
CA THR A 4 -10.57 -22.76 15.18
C THR A 4 -10.48 -22.12 13.80
N ALA A 5 -11.50 -22.31 12.96
CA ALA A 5 -11.59 -21.66 11.65
C ALA A 5 -11.67 -20.13 11.78
N SER A 6 -12.49 -19.63 12.72
CA SER A 6 -12.60 -18.18 13.00
C SER A 6 -11.27 -17.58 13.46
N TYR A 7 -10.56 -18.26 14.38
CA TYR A 7 -9.24 -17.83 14.84
C TYR A 7 -8.22 -17.71 13.68
N LEU A 8 -8.14 -18.73 12.83
CA LEU A 8 -7.21 -18.75 11.70
C LEU A 8 -7.55 -17.66 10.68
N ALA A 9 -8.84 -17.42 10.41
CA ALA A 9 -9.29 -16.35 9.54
C ALA A 9 -8.91 -14.96 10.09
N ARG A 10 -9.12 -14.73 11.40
CA ARG A 10 -8.73 -13.47 12.06
C ARG A 10 -7.22 -13.24 11.99
N ARG A 11 -6.42 -14.28 12.27
CA ARG A 11 -4.94 -14.22 12.14
C ARG A 11 -4.49 -13.93 10.71
N ALA A 12 -5.13 -14.55 9.71
CA ALA A 12 -4.83 -14.29 8.30
C ALA A 12 -5.12 -12.82 7.91
N ALA A 13 -6.27 -12.29 8.34
CA ALA A 13 -6.65 -10.90 8.10
C ALA A 13 -5.70 -9.91 8.80
N GLN A 14 -5.32 -10.17 10.06
CA GLN A 14 -4.33 -9.37 10.79
C GLN A 14 -2.99 -9.32 10.04
N LYS A 15 -2.50 -10.47 9.60
CA LYS A 15 -1.26 -10.59 8.83
C LYS A 15 -1.32 -9.80 7.52
N GLU A 16 -2.45 -9.85 6.81
CA GLU A 16 -2.67 -9.08 5.60
C GLU A 16 -2.67 -7.57 5.88
N ARG A 17 -3.42 -7.12 6.89
CA ARG A 17 -3.48 -5.69 7.28
C ARG A 17 -2.12 -5.14 7.66
N VAL A 18 -1.35 -5.87 8.47
CA VAL A 18 0.03 -5.48 8.84
C VAL A 18 0.92 -5.33 7.60
N ARG A 19 0.84 -6.28 6.65
CA ARG A 19 1.62 -6.22 5.40
C ARG A 19 1.22 -5.05 4.52
N ILE A 20 -0.07 -4.76 4.42
CA ILE A 20 -0.58 -3.60 3.67
C ILE A 20 -0.09 -2.31 4.33
N LEU A 21 -0.24 -2.18 5.65
CA LEU A 21 0.19 -1.03 6.43
C LEU A 21 1.69 -0.78 6.27
N TYR A 22 2.52 -1.82 6.42
CA TYR A 22 3.98 -1.71 6.25
C TYR A 22 4.36 -1.22 4.84
N ARG A 23 3.77 -1.82 3.79
CA ARG A 23 4.04 -1.38 2.40
C ARG A 23 3.63 0.07 2.16
N ARG A 24 2.48 0.48 2.70
CA ARG A 24 1.98 1.85 2.58
C ARG A 24 2.89 2.83 3.33
N ALA A 25 3.22 2.54 4.58
CA ALA A 25 4.09 3.38 5.40
C ALA A 25 5.49 3.52 4.80
N LEU A 26 6.07 2.43 4.28
CA LEU A 26 7.38 2.47 3.61
C LEU A 26 7.35 3.32 2.34
N LYS A 27 6.28 3.21 1.53
CA LYS A 27 6.10 4.05 0.35
C LYS A 27 5.98 5.53 0.73
N ASP A 28 5.22 5.84 1.78
CA ASP A 28 5.06 7.23 2.23
C ASP A 28 6.33 7.81 2.86
N THR A 29 7.11 6.97 3.56
CA THR A 29 8.44 7.35 4.03
C THR A 29 9.32 7.79 2.86
N LEU A 30 9.27 7.06 1.74
CA LEU A 30 9.98 7.44 0.51
C LEU A 30 9.44 8.73 -0.13
N ASN A 31 8.11 8.92 -0.12
CA ASN A 31 7.47 10.12 -0.65
C ASN A 31 7.94 11.38 0.11
N TRP A 32 8.06 11.28 1.44
CA TRP A 32 8.55 12.38 2.28
C TRP A 32 10.05 12.60 2.21
N ALA A 33 10.86 11.53 2.28
CA ALA A 33 12.31 11.66 2.37
C ALA A 33 12.95 12.23 1.10
N VAL A 34 12.38 11.94 -0.08
CA VAL A 34 12.87 12.30 -1.43
C VAL A 34 14.25 11.71 -1.76
N HIS A 35 15.27 12.01 -0.94
CA HIS A 35 16.63 11.52 -1.02
C HIS A 35 16.83 10.15 -0.37
N ARG A 36 17.63 9.30 -1.01
CA ARG A 36 17.82 7.89 -0.61
C ARG A 36 18.52 7.72 0.73
N HIS A 37 19.50 8.56 1.07
CA HIS A 37 20.25 8.43 2.32
C HIS A 37 19.37 8.66 3.55
N LEU A 38 18.47 9.66 3.50
CA LEU A 38 17.46 9.88 4.54
C LEU A 38 16.47 8.71 4.59
N PHE A 39 15.96 8.30 3.42
CA PHE A 39 15.02 7.20 3.32
C PHE A 39 15.54 5.89 3.94
N TYR A 40 16.82 5.54 3.73
CA TYR A 40 17.34 4.28 4.26
C TYR A 40 17.35 4.22 5.79
N GLN A 41 17.70 5.34 6.44
CA GLN A 41 17.64 5.43 7.89
C GLN A 41 16.18 5.30 8.36
N ASP A 42 15.28 6.13 7.83
CA ASP A 42 13.86 6.13 8.23
C ASP A 42 13.18 4.77 7.95
N ALA A 43 13.53 4.11 6.84
CA ALA A 43 13.03 2.79 6.49
C ALA A 43 13.53 1.70 7.46
N SER A 44 14.78 1.79 7.92
CA SER A 44 15.33 0.88 8.95
C SER A 44 14.58 1.06 10.27
N GLU A 45 14.44 2.31 10.73
CA GLU A 45 13.70 2.63 11.96
C GLU A 45 12.22 2.18 11.88
N LEU A 46 11.59 2.35 10.71
CA LEU A 46 10.25 1.84 10.46
C LEU A 46 10.22 0.32 10.59
N ARG A 47 11.18 -0.39 9.99
CA ARG A 47 11.24 -1.85 10.06
C ARG A 47 11.45 -2.35 11.49
N GLU A 48 12.34 -1.72 12.24
CA GLU A 48 12.60 -2.04 13.65
C GLU A 48 11.33 -1.90 14.50
N LYS A 49 10.52 -0.86 14.29
CA LYS A 49 9.23 -0.67 14.99
C LYS A 49 8.25 -1.82 14.72
N PHE A 50 8.21 -2.35 13.49
CA PHE A 50 7.37 -3.52 13.17
C PHE A 50 7.96 -4.81 13.74
N ASP A 51 9.28 -5.00 13.65
CA ASP A 51 9.95 -6.21 14.12
C ASP A 51 9.92 -6.35 15.65
N ALA A 52 9.97 -5.23 16.39
CA ALA A 52 9.84 -5.21 17.84
C ALA A 52 8.53 -5.84 18.35
N ASN A 53 7.48 -5.85 17.52
CA ASN A 53 6.15 -6.31 17.88
C ASN A 53 5.71 -7.59 17.15
N LYS A 54 6.62 -8.23 16.39
CA LYS A 54 6.28 -9.39 15.52
C LYS A 54 5.84 -10.64 16.29
N HIS A 55 6.17 -10.72 17.58
CA HIS A 55 5.89 -11.87 18.45
C HIS A 55 4.66 -11.69 19.35
N VAL A 56 3.88 -10.61 19.18
CA VAL A 56 2.63 -10.46 19.92
C VAL A 56 1.62 -11.53 19.48
N GLU A 57 1.02 -12.22 20.45
CA GLU A 57 0.07 -13.32 20.20
C GLU A 57 -1.37 -12.97 20.52
N ASP A 58 -1.60 -12.05 21.47
CA ASP A 58 -2.94 -11.61 21.85
C ASP A 58 -3.65 -10.88 20.70
N LEU A 59 -4.77 -11.44 20.25
CA LEU A 59 -5.49 -10.97 19.05
C LEU A 59 -6.05 -9.57 19.23
N ASP A 60 -6.58 -9.25 20.41
CA ASP A 60 -7.20 -7.95 20.66
C ASP A 60 -6.14 -6.85 20.75
N THR A 61 -4.98 -7.15 21.35
CA THR A 61 -3.82 -6.27 21.32
C THR A 61 -3.31 -6.05 19.90
N ILE A 62 -3.22 -7.10 19.07
CA ILE A 62 -2.82 -6.94 17.67
C ILE A 62 -3.79 -6.03 16.92
N ASP A 63 -5.10 -6.21 17.08
CA ASP A 63 -6.09 -5.37 16.39
C ASP A 63 -6.00 -3.90 16.81
N ARG A 64 -5.77 -3.63 18.10
CA ARG A 64 -5.53 -2.28 18.61
C ARG A 64 -4.27 -1.67 18.02
N MET A 65 -3.17 -2.42 17.99
CA MET A 65 -1.90 -1.94 17.42
C MET A 65 -2.01 -1.66 15.92
N ILE A 66 -2.74 -2.48 15.18
CA ILE A 66 -3.03 -2.23 13.75
C ILE A 66 -3.84 -0.95 13.61
N ALA A 67 -4.92 -0.77 14.40
CA ALA A 67 -5.74 0.44 14.36
C ALA A 67 -4.92 1.71 14.68
N ASP A 68 -4.09 1.67 15.71
CA ASP A 68 -3.20 2.77 16.08
C ASP A 68 -2.14 3.06 15.00
N GLY A 69 -1.65 2.01 14.34
CA GLY A 69 -0.73 2.12 13.21
C GLY A 69 -1.39 2.76 11.99
N GLU A 70 -2.59 2.31 11.63
CA GLU A 70 -3.41 2.86 10.54
C GLU A 70 -3.78 4.32 10.80
N ALA A 71 -4.16 4.67 12.04
CA ALA A 71 -4.47 6.04 12.43
C ALA A 71 -3.25 6.97 12.31
N ARG A 72 -2.07 6.52 12.77
CA ARG A 72 -0.81 7.26 12.62
C ARG A 72 -0.43 7.43 11.15
N TYR A 73 -0.54 6.37 10.34
CA TYR A 73 -0.29 6.45 8.90
C TYR A 73 -1.23 7.47 8.23
N ASN A 74 -2.53 7.41 8.54
CA ASN A 74 -3.51 8.34 7.95
C ASN A 74 -3.23 9.80 8.32
N LYS A 75 -2.80 10.06 9.57
CA LYS A 75 -2.46 11.42 10.04
C LYS A 75 -1.27 12.01 9.29
N TRP A 76 -0.26 11.21 8.99
CA TRP A 76 1.01 11.66 8.41
C TRP A 76 1.16 11.35 6.93
N ARG A 77 0.03 11.04 6.28
CA ARG A 77 0.02 10.66 4.87
C ARG A 77 0.50 11.82 4.01
N HIS A 78 1.37 11.54 3.04
CA HIS A 78 1.81 12.55 2.09
C HIS A 78 0.61 13.06 1.26
N PRO A 79 0.40 14.39 1.12
CA PRO A 79 -0.76 14.94 0.42
C PRO A 79 -0.76 14.64 -1.08
N ASP A 80 0.43 14.57 -1.70
CA ASP A 80 0.60 14.28 -3.14
C ASP A 80 1.65 13.17 -3.36
N PRO A 81 1.30 11.89 -3.08
CA PRO A 81 2.27 10.80 -3.10
C PRO A 81 2.72 10.46 -4.53
N TYR A 82 3.94 9.97 -4.70
CA TYR A 82 4.42 9.55 -6.02
C TYR A 82 3.57 8.41 -6.62
N ILE A 83 3.08 8.63 -7.84
CA ILE A 83 2.38 7.65 -8.65
C ILE A 83 3.18 7.42 -9.92
N VAL A 84 3.48 6.16 -10.23
CA VAL A 84 4.19 5.82 -11.48
C VAL A 84 3.37 6.28 -12.68
N PRO A 85 3.99 6.83 -13.75
CA PRO A 85 3.26 7.56 -14.77
C PRO A 85 2.08 6.83 -15.43
N TRP A 86 2.16 5.51 -15.60
CA TRP A 86 1.15 4.70 -16.29
C TRP A 86 0.09 4.08 -15.36
N ALA A 87 0.23 4.18 -14.04
CA ALA A 87 -0.77 3.68 -13.10
C ALA A 87 -1.96 4.65 -12.99
N PRO A 88 -3.14 4.20 -12.52
CA PRO A 88 -4.25 5.10 -12.22
C PRO A 88 -3.81 6.28 -11.35
N GLY A 89 -4.15 7.51 -11.78
CA GLY A 89 -3.72 8.77 -11.15
C GLY A 89 -2.32 9.27 -11.58
N GLY A 90 -1.59 8.53 -12.41
CA GLY A 90 -0.30 8.96 -12.96
C GLY A 90 -0.44 9.84 -14.20
N SER A 91 0.61 10.60 -14.52
CA SER A 91 0.59 11.61 -15.59
C SER A 91 0.44 11.07 -17.03
N LYS A 92 0.63 9.77 -17.24
CA LYS A 92 0.48 9.08 -18.53
C LYS A 92 -0.63 8.02 -18.49
N PHE A 93 -1.45 7.99 -17.45
CA PHE A 93 -2.58 7.08 -17.38
C PHE A 93 -3.52 7.35 -18.56
N THR A 94 -3.93 6.29 -19.25
CA THR A 94 -4.82 6.35 -20.43
C THR A 94 -4.38 7.33 -21.52
N ARG A 95 -3.08 7.66 -21.61
CA ARG A 95 -2.57 8.58 -22.64
C ARG A 95 -2.76 8.04 -24.06
N ASN A 96 -2.56 6.72 -24.23
CA ASN A 96 -2.72 5.99 -25.49
C ASN A 96 -3.61 4.76 -25.24
N PRO A 97 -4.94 4.90 -25.15
CA PRO A 97 -5.82 3.76 -24.96
C PRO A 97 -5.83 2.88 -26.22
N THR A 98 -6.01 1.58 -26.05
CA THR A 98 -6.26 0.69 -27.20
C THR A 98 -7.52 1.17 -27.92
N PRO A 99 -7.51 1.32 -29.26
CA PRO A 99 -8.69 1.69 -30.00
C PRO A 99 -9.87 0.75 -29.70
N PRO A 100 -11.11 1.26 -29.66
CA PRO A 100 -12.29 0.42 -29.56
C PRO A 100 -12.32 -0.64 -30.66
N ALA A 101 -12.71 -1.87 -30.30
CA ALA A 101 -12.95 -2.91 -31.29
C ALA A 101 -14.13 -2.51 -32.19
N GLY A 102 -14.03 -2.79 -33.50
CA GLY A 102 -15.12 -2.56 -34.47
C GLY A 102 -15.08 -1.24 -35.24
N LEU A 103 -14.04 -0.41 -35.06
CA LEU A 103 -13.81 0.76 -35.91
C LEU A 103 -13.17 0.32 -37.25
N SER A 104 -13.92 0.42 -38.34
CA SER A 104 -13.40 0.32 -39.72
C SER A 104 -13.26 1.72 -40.31
N TYR A 105 -12.06 2.08 -40.75
CA TYR A 105 -11.82 3.30 -41.52
C TYR A 105 -11.76 2.94 -43.00
N SER A 106 -12.79 3.29 -43.77
CA SER A 106 -12.75 3.26 -45.23
C SER A 106 -12.32 4.62 -45.75
N TYR A 107 -11.18 4.69 -46.44
CA TYR A 107 -10.80 5.88 -47.21
C TYR A 107 -11.40 5.74 -48.62
N SER A 108 -12.22 6.70 -49.08
CA SER A 108 -12.55 6.78 -50.51
C SER A 108 -11.35 7.40 -51.23
N THR A 109 -10.75 6.66 -52.16
CA THR A 109 -9.83 7.22 -53.13
C THR A 109 -10.67 7.76 -54.29
N ASP A 110 -10.61 9.07 -54.52
CA ASP A 110 -11.11 9.74 -55.73
C ASP A 110 -10.21 9.46 -56.94
#